data_AF-A0A367JEA6-F1
#
_entry.id   AF-A0A367JEA6-F1
#
_cell.length_a   1.000
_cell.length_b   1.000
_cell.length_c   1.000
_cell.angle_alpha   90.00
_cell.angle_beta   90.00
_cell.angle_gamma   90.00
#
_symmetry.space_group_name_H-M   'P 1'
#
loop_
_entity.id
_entity.type
_entity.pdbx_description
1 polymer ?
#
loop_
_entity_poly.entity_id
_entity_poly.type
_entity_poly.pdbx_seq_one_letter_code
_entity_poly.pdbx_strand_id
1 'polypeptide(L)'
;MTKNLPTEVILSILNLLPSELDKFSFASVNKRHWRICSSPTVDILKLESSITALQLRKYCTFIVQERYYDKKYLKHVFLHAASLHTIALDDRQKCTFDFALFLLRSANMNKKVTFIVPERFERKFKCIVEEDEMDHVTIKISGEEQLIDITKIVTPEAVRTQAERAKNILKRDYYLANKKTIVMKDNLSHMVASPINRFFNSKEYHVWKNDFGDDLLMKKTDLDAVEASRIVNEYGPKLVESVVVLEDHWFFITSFSCFIHSNHQIDDCADLSKVGHQEKAVAFIRRKTKLGKDYFELTYRFGYVELLATSGFFGSVDGTFFSPFLGSSVQELPAAIIKSFQTISTNVIFIAIEQKKYIRKNRIINQYYKPNAKNNWGFYSKRYEDNGFSPANPLSFESQHIMHSAASFVIKSFAYQKIQQEKMEGLLLKVLAQDDLSLNSVSKLIKKYLVFLNQHRNSSFSLSPPKETKKELIEIYNNSLASVLKSSNIKNIKLAKKRYAATKIDLFGEE
;
A
#
# COMPACT_ATOMS: atom_id res chain seq x y z
N MET A 1 23.69 -21.67 -42.22
CA MET A 1 22.32 -21.59 -42.78
C MET A 1 21.84 -20.16 -43.10
N THR A 2 22.33 -19.08 -42.47
CA THR A 2 21.78 -17.72 -42.67
C THR A 2 22.40 -16.89 -43.80
N LYS A 3 23.41 -17.40 -44.54
CA LYS A 3 24.13 -16.65 -45.60
C LYS A 3 23.26 -16.26 -46.79
N ASN A 4 22.19 -17.03 -47.07
CA ASN A 4 21.36 -16.88 -48.26
C ASN A 4 19.96 -16.28 -47.97
N LEU A 5 19.70 -15.80 -46.75
CA LEU A 5 18.42 -15.17 -46.45
C LEU A 5 18.26 -13.86 -47.26
N PRO A 6 17.03 -13.55 -47.74
CA PRO A 6 16.71 -12.25 -48.32
C PRO A 6 16.98 -11.11 -47.33
N THR A 7 17.26 -9.91 -47.83
CA THR A 7 17.60 -8.73 -47.02
C THR A 7 16.46 -8.38 -46.06
N GLU A 8 15.23 -8.48 -46.54
CA GLU A 8 13.99 -8.20 -45.82
C GLU A 8 13.82 -9.14 -44.63
N VAL A 9 14.18 -10.41 -44.79
CA VAL A 9 14.12 -11.41 -43.72
C VAL A 9 15.18 -11.13 -42.66
N ILE A 10 16.40 -10.74 -43.06
CA ILE A 10 17.48 -10.37 -42.13
C ILE A 10 17.07 -9.15 -41.29
N LEU A 11 16.49 -8.13 -41.92
CA LEU A 11 15.98 -6.94 -41.21
C LEU A 11 14.81 -7.28 -40.29
N SER A 12 13.90 -8.16 -40.73
CA SER A 12 12.78 -8.62 -39.90
C SER A 12 13.26 -9.35 -38.64
N ILE A 13 14.25 -10.25 -38.77
CA ILE A 13 14.86 -10.91 -37.62
C ILE A 13 15.52 -9.89 -36.69
N LEU A 14 16.30 -8.95 -37.23
CA LEU A 14 16.96 -7.91 -36.44
C LEU A 14 15.96 -7.08 -35.61
N ASN A 15 14.78 -6.79 -36.16
CA ASN A 15 13.73 -6.03 -35.48
C ASN A 15 12.99 -6.84 -34.40
N LEU A 16 12.99 -8.18 -34.49
CA LEU A 16 12.39 -9.06 -33.50
C LEU A 16 13.31 -9.34 -32.30
N LEU A 17 14.61 -9.03 -32.39
CA LEU A 17 15.55 -9.25 -31.29
C LEU A 17 15.33 -8.20 -30.17
N PRO A 18 15.11 -8.64 -28.92
CA PRO A 18 14.70 -7.75 -27.84
C PRO A 18 15.84 -6.87 -27.29
N SER A 19 17.10 -7.33 -27.37
CA SER A 19 18.25 -6.60 -26.84
C SER A 19 19.18 -6.07 -27.94
N GLU A 20 19.79 -4.92 -27.70
CA GLU A 20 20.78 -4.34 -28.63
C GLU A 20 22.06 -5.19 -28.72
N LEU A 21 22.37 -5.95 -27.66
CA LEU A 21 23.49 -6.90 -27.66
C LEU A 21 23.22 -8.09 -28.59
N ASP A 22 21.98 -8.60 -28.61
CA ASP A 22 21.57 -9.67 -29.53
C ASP A 22 21.60 -9.16 -30.98
N LYS A 23 21.12 -7.93 -31.22
CA LYS A 23 21.18 -7.29 -32.54
C LYS A 23 22.62 -7.14 -33.03
N PHE A 24 23.52 -6.70 -32.16
CA PHE A 24 24.94 -6.62 -32.46
C PHE A 24 25.55 -7.99 -32.77
N SER A 25 25.25 -8.99 -31.94
CA SER A 25 25.72 -10.37 -32.13
C SER A 25 25.23 -10.95 -33.46
N PHE A 26 23.95 -10.73 -33.78
CA PHE A 26 23.34 -11.14 -35.04
C PHE A 26 23.98 -10.45 -36.25
N ALA A 27 24.17 -9.13 -36.19
CA ALA A 27 24.86 -8.39 -37.26
C ALA A 27 26.30 -8.86 -37.48
N SER A 28 26.96 -9.34 -36.42
CA SER A 28 28.36 -9.79 -36.45
C SER A 28 28.55 -11.21 -37.00
N VAL A 29 27.46 -11.95 -37.27
CA VAL A 29 27.53 -13.34 -37.75
C VAL A 29 28.30 -13.47 -39.06
N ASN A 30 28.17 -12.50 -39.98
CA ASN A 30 28.94 -12.46 -41.22
C ASN A 30 28.94 -11.05 -41.85
N LYS A 31 29.84 -10.83 -42.83
CA LYS A 31 29.99 -9.53 -43.52
C LYS A 31 28.70 -9.03 -44.20
N ARG A 32 27.86 -9.94 -44.73
CA ARG A 32 26.60 -9.57 -45.39
C ARG A 32 25.58 -9.06 -44.38
N HIS A 33 25.42 -9.76 -43.26
CA HIS A 33 24.57 -9.33 -42.14
C HIS A 33 25.03 -7.98 -41.60
N TRP A 34 26.33 -7.81 -41.37
CA TRP A 34 26.87 -6.53 -40.92
C TRP A 34 26.51 -5.38 -41.86
N ARG A 35 26.73 -5.54 -43.17
CA ARG A 35 26.39 -4.50 -44.17
C ARG A 35 24.90 -4.16 -44.16
N ILE A 36 24.03 -5.17 -44.10
CA ILE A 36 22.57 -4.97 -44.09
C ILE A 36 22.12 -4.28 -42.79
N CYS A 37 22.50 -4.83 -41.64
CA CYS A 37 22.06 -4.34 -40.33
C CYS A 37 22.63 -2.96 -39.97
N SER A 38 23.80 -2.60 -40.51
CA SER A 38 24.44 -1.31 -40.30
C SER A 38 24.10 -0.26 -41.37
N SER A 39 23.13 -0.54 -42.24
CA SER A 39 22.64 0.44 -43.19
C SER A 39 22.04 1.64 -42.45
N PRO A 40 22.34 2.88 -42.87
CA PRO A 40 21.88 4.08 -42.19
C PRO A 40 20.35 4.12 -42.04
N THR A 41 19.87 4.59 -40.89
CA THR A 41 18.44 4.82 -40.63
C THR A 41 18.20 6.28 -40.21
N VAL A 42 17.00 6.77 -40.52
CA VAL A 42 16.50 8.07 -40.06
C VAL A 42 16.00 8.04 -38.62
N ASP A 43 15.99 6.86 -37.99
CA ASP A 43 15.62 6.73 -36.58
C ASP A 43 16.55 7.56 -35.68
N ILE A 44 16.01 7.91 -34.50
CA ILE A 44 16.69 8.72 -33.51
C ILE A 44 17.16 7.82 -32.37
N LEU A 45 18.45 7.87 -32.03
CA LEU A 45 18.98 7.17 -30.87
C LEU A 45 19.29 8.17 -29.75
N LYS A 46 18.77 7.89 -28.56
CA LYS A 46 19.16 8.61 -27.34
C LYS A 46 20.47 8.04 -26.82
N LEU A 47 21.49 8.88 -26.68
CA LEU A 47 22.78 8.45 -26.13
C LEU A 47 22.64 8.19 -24.62
N GLU A 48 22.97 6.96 -24.24
CA GLU A 48 23.06 6.51 -22.85
C GLU A 48 24.53 6.29 -22.47
N SER A 49 24.80 5.56 -21.38
CA SER A 49 26.17 5.31 -20.89
C SER A 49 27.00 4.35 -21.76
N SER A 50 26.39 3.69 -22.76
CA SER A 50 27.08 2.78 -23.67
C SER A 50 26.42 2.79 -25.05
N ILE A 51 27.21 2.48 -26.09
CA ILE A 51 26.75 2.34 -27.47
C ILE A 51 27.51 1.22 -28.16
N THR A 52 26.83 0.43 -28.99
CA THR A 52 27.47 -0.62 -29.78
C THR A 52 28.01 -0.06 -31.09
N ALA A 53 29.00 -0.73 -31.69
CA ALA A 53 29.52 -0.34 -33.01
C ALA A 53 28.45 -0.42 -34.12
N LEU A 54 27.44 -1.29 -33.95
CA LEU A 54 26.30 -1.36 -34.87
C LEU A 54 25.46 -0.08 -34.79
N GLN A 55 25.12 0.37 -33.59
CA GLN A 55 24.36 1.60 -33.38
C GLN A 55 25.12 2.83 -33.90
N LEU A 56 26.42 2.96 -33.63
CA LEU A 56 27.26 4.06 -34.14
C LEU A 56 27.20 4.19 -35.67
N ARG A 57 27.13 3.05 -36.38
CA ARG A 57 27.10 3.04 -37.84
C ARG A 57 25.69 3.22 -38.41
N LYS A 58 24.68 2.76 -37.68
CA LYS A 58 23.29 2.72 -38.12
C LYS A 58 22.58 4.07 -38.00
N TYR A 59 22.73 4.77 -36.88
CA TYR A 59 21.90 5.95 -36.60
C TYR A 59 22.47 7.24 -37.20
N CYS A 60 21.59 8.05 -37.80
CA CYS A 60 21.93 9.36 -38.35
C CYS A 60 21.68 10.52 -37.37
N THR A 61 20.85 10.29 -36.34
CA THR A 61 20.45 11.31 -35.37
C THR A 61 20.69 10.83 -33.95
N PHE A 62 21.42 11.62 -33.15
CA PHE A 62 21.62 11.36 -31.72
C PHE A 62 20.97 12.41 -30.83
N ILE A 63 20.24 11.99 -29.81
CA ILE A 63 19.82 12.88 -28.71
C ILE A 63 20.88 12.81 -27.61
N VAL A 64 21.46 13.96 -27.26
CA VAL A 64 22.50 14.09 -26.24
C VAL A 64 21.94 14.76 -24.99
N GLN A 65 22.39 14.28 -23.83
CA GLN A 65 22.01 14.80 -22.52
C GLN A 65 23.26 15.12 -21.69
N GLU A 66 23.31 16.31 -21.10
CA GLU A 66 24.44 16.77 -20.27
C GLU A 66 24.65 15.86 -19.04
N ARG A 67 23.59 15.26 -18.48
CA ARG A 67 23.75 14.36 -17.30
C ARG A 67 24.53 13.08 -17.57
N TYR A 68 24.67 12.67 -18.84
CA TYR A 68 25.43 11.48 -19.25
C TYR A 68 26.78 11.85 -19.87
N TYR A 69 27.28 13.04 -19.52
CA TYR A 69 28.49 13.60 -20.08
C TYR A 69 29.75 12.90 -19.58
N ASP A 70 30.31 12.06 -20.44
CA ASP A 70 31.73 11.73 -20.43
C ASP A 70 32.36 12.30 -21.72
N LYS A 71 33.31 13.24 -21.55
CA LYS A 71 34.03 13.91 -22.65
C LYS A 71 34.71 12.91 -23.59
N LYS A 72 35.30 11.83 -23.06
CA LYS A 72 36.00 10.82 -23.87
C LYS A 72 34.99 9.99 -24.66
N TYR A 73 33.88 9.63 -24.01
CA TYR A 73 32.81 8.87 -24.64
C TYR A 73 32.17 9.63 -25.82
N LEU A 74 31.74 10.88 -25.64
CA LEU A 74 31.11 11.65 -26.73
C LEU A 74 32.07 11.93 -27.89
N LYS A 75 33.35 12.22 -27.60
CA LYS A 75 34.38 12.32 -28.65
C LYS A 75 34.51 11.04 -29.44
N HIS A 76 34.49 9.88 -28.77
CA HIS A 76 34.52 8.58 -29.43
C HIS A 76 33.28 8.38 -30.32
N VAL A 77 32.09 8.72 -29.82
CA VAL A 77 30.83 8.63 -30.58
C VAL A 77 30.90 9.48 -31.85
N PHE A 78 31.23 10.77 -31.74
CA PHE A 78 31.24 11.67 -32.89
C PHE A 78 32.36 11.36 -33.89
N LEU A 79 33.49 10.82 -33.43
CA LEU A 79 34.56 10.38 -34.30
C LEU A 79 34.16 9.14 -35.13
N HIS A 80 33.48 8.17 -34.52
CA HIS A 80 33.20 6.87 -35.15
C HIS A 80 31.80 6.73 -35.73
N ALA A 81 30.88 7.66 -35.47
CA ALA A 81 29.55 7.64 -36.06
C ALA A 81 29.59 8.06 -37.54
N ALA A 82 29.81 7.07 -38.40
CA ALA A 82 29.98 7.28 -39.83
C ALA A 82 28.76 7.93 -40.51
N SER A 83 27.57 7.70 -39.97
CA SER A 83 26.30 8.15 -40.55
C SER A 83 25.69 9.34 -39.82
N LEU A 84 26.39 9.94 -38.84
CA LEU A 84 25.84 11.04 -38.05
C LEU A 84 25.68 12.32 -38.89
N HIS A 85 24.45 12.83 -38.95
CA HIS A 85 24.10 14.09 -39.60
C HIS A 85 23.43 15.07 -38.63
N THR A 86 22.78 14.56 -37.57
CA THR A 86 21.97 15.40 -36.67
C THR A 86 22.28 15.11 -35.20
N ILE A 87 22.48 16.16 -34.42
CA ILE A 87 22.65 16.09 -32.96
C ILE A 87 21.52 16.92 -32.33
N ALA A 88 20.63 16.28 -31.59
CA ALA A 88 19.53 16.93 -30.90
C ALA A 88 19.83 17.06 -29.39
N LEU A 89 19.50 18.20 -28.81
CA LEU A 89 19.56 18.41 -27.36
C LEU A 89 18.19 18.17 -26.72
N ASP A 90 18.16 17.51 -25.56
CA ASP A 90 16.92 17.29 -24.81
C ASP A 90 16.41 18.61 -24.16
N ASP A 91 15.22 19.05 -24.54
CA ASP A 91 14.54 20.25 -24.04
C ASP A 91 14.40 20.31 -22.51
N ARG A 92 14.44 19.16 -21.83
CA ARG A 92 14.25 19.08 -20.37
C ARG A 92 15.51 19.38 -19.56
N GLN A 93 16.67 19.54 -20.19
CA GLN A 93 17.93 19.69 -19.47
C GLN A 93 18.51 21.11 -19.52
N LYS A 94 19.28 21.42 -18.49
CA LYS A 94 20.23 22.53 -18.52
C LYS A 94 21.29 22.18 -19.58
N CYS A 95 21.80 23.20 -20.26
CA CYS A 95 22.93 23.11 -21.17
C CYS A 95 23.89 24.22 -20.75
N THR A 96 25.02 23.85 -20.15
CA THR A 96 26.08 24.81 -19.83
C THR A 96 26.79 25.29 -21.10
N PHE A 97 27.47 26.43 -21.01
CA PHE A 97 28.26 26.98 -22.12
C PHE A 97 29.40 26.04 -22.50
N ASP A 98 30.13 25.53 -21.50
CA ASP A 98 31.24 24.58 -21.72
C ASP A 98 30.79 23.30 -22.41
N PHE A 99 29.58 22.81 -22.10
CA PHE A 99 29.00 21.66 -22.75
C PHE A 99 28.65 21.95 -24.22
N ALA A 100 28.00 23.08 -24.50
CA ALA A 100 27.70 23.51 -25.86
C ALA A 100 28.96 23.66 -26.73
N LEU A 101 29.97 24.36 -26.20
CA LEU A 101 31.26 24.56 -26.85
C LEU A 101 31.97 23.22 -27.12
N PHE A 102 31.94 22.31 -26.15
CA PHE A 102 32.49 20.97 -26.32
C PHE A 102 31.79 20.19 -27.44
N LEU A 103 30.45 20.23 -27.49
CA LEU A 103 29.68 19.48 -28.48
C LEU A 103 29.99 19.97 -29.89
N LEU A 104 29.98 21.28 -30.09
CA LEU A 104 30.28 21.91 -31.37
C LEU A 104 31.69 21.54 -31.84
N ARG A 105 32.70 21.70 -30.98
CA ARG A 105 34.11 21.38 -31.31
C ARG A 105 34.39 19.89 -31.46
N SER A 106 33.54 19.02 -30.93
CA SER A 106 33.70 17.56 -31.03
C SER A 106 32.94 16.98 -32.22
N ALA A 107 32.03 17.71 -32.84
CA ALA A 107 31.41 17.30 -34.09
C ALA A 107 32.50 17.17 -35.17
N ASN A 108 32.42 16.10 -35.96
CA ASN A 108 33.45 15.78 -36.94
C ASN A 108 33.50 16.87 -38.03
N MET A 109 34.60 17.64 -38.09
CA MET A 109 34.78 18.75 -39.03
C MET A 109 34.67 18.34 -40.51
N ASN A 110 34.80 17.05 -40.81
CA ASN A 110 34.71 16.53 -42.17
C ASN A 110 33.26 16.28 -42.64
N LYS A 111 32.24 16.61 -41.83
CA LYS A 111 30.83 16.37 -42.17
C LYS A 111 29.97 17.56 -41.80
N LYS A 112 28.94 17.81 -42.61
CA LYS A 112 27.89 18.75 -42.27
C LYS A 112 27.02 18.15 -41.16
N VAL A 113 26.97 18.80 -40.01
CA VAL A 113 26.19 18.35 -38.84
C VAL A 113 25.17 19.41 -38.47
N THR A 114 23.91 18.99 -38.35
CA THR A 114 22.82 19.85 -37.88
C THR A 114 22.62 19.66 -36.39
N PHE A 115 22.69 20.74 -35.61
CA PHE A 115 22.30 20.74 -34.21
C PHE A 115 20.86 21.20 -34.07
N ILE A 116 20.00 20.35 -33.52
CA ILE A 116 18.64 20.71 -33.12
C ILE A 116 18.69 21.11 -31.65
N VAL A 117 18.47 22.40 -31.38
CA VAL A 117 18.60 22.97 -30.04
C VAL A 117 17.27 23.56 -29.55
N PRO A 118 16.97 23.48 -28.25
CA PRO A 118 15.86 24.20 -27.64
C PRO A 118 15.97 25.71 -27.93
N GLU A 119 14.86 26.39 -28.20
CA GLU A 119 14.81 27.82 -28.56
C GLU A 119 15.64 28.70 -27.61
N ARG A 120 15.55 28.44 -26.30
CA ARG A 120 16.32 29.16 -25.26
C ARG A 120 17.85 29.08 -25.39
N PHE A 121 18.38 28.14 -26.17
CA PHE A 121 19.81 27.94 -26.39
C PHE A 121 20.29 28.36 -27.78
N GLU A 122 19.37 28.68 -28.70
CA GLU A 122 19.68 29.02 -30.09
C GLU A 122 20.73 30.13 -30.19
N ARG A 123 20.48 31.27 -29.53
CA ARG A 123 21.39 32.43 -29.56
C ARG A 123 22.79 32.06 -29.08
N LYS A 124 22.91 31.20 -28.06
CA LYS A 124 24.22 30.76 -27.55
C LYS A 124 24.98 29.90 -28.56
N PHE A 125 24.29 28.96 -29.21
CA PHE A 125 24.89 28.11 -30.23
C PHE A 125 25.28 28.88 -31.48
N LYS A 126 24.43 29.82 -31.94
CA LYS A 126 24.74 30.70 -33.08
C LYS A 126 25.98 31.56 -32.81
N CYS A 127 26.06 32.21 -31.65
CA CYS A 127 27.25 32.99 -31.30
C CYS A 127 28.54 32.16 -31.33
N ILE A 128 28.55 30.94 -30.78
CA ILE A 128 29.75 30.08 -30.82
C ILE A 128 30.10 29.68 -32.26
N VAL A 129 29.11 29.30 -33.07
CA VAL A 129 29.33 28.89 -34.48
C VAL A 129 29.88 30.06 -35.32
N GLU A 130 29.39 31.28 -35.08
CA GLU A 130 29.86 32.50 -35.74
C GLU A 130 31.27 32.91 -35.26
N GLU A 131 31.54 32.85 -33.96
CA GLU A 131 32.85 33.20 -33.37
C GLU A 131 33.97 32.22 -33.75
N ASP A 132 33.68 30.91 -33.79
CA ASP A 132 34.65 29.85 -34.14
C ASP A 132 34.64 29.51 -35.65
N GLU A 133 33.94 30.29 -36.50
CA GLU A 133 33.85 30.13 -37.96
C GLU A 133 33.49 28.68 -38.42
N MET A 134 32.45 28.09 -37.83
CA MET A 134 32.13 26.67 -38.00
C MET A 134 31.15 26.39 -39.17
N ASP A 135 31.58 26.59 -40.42
CA ASP A 135 30.75 26.48 -41.64
C ASP A 135 30.09 25.10 -41.89
N HIS A 136 30.60 24.06 -41.25
CA HIS A 136 30.07 22.69 -41.35
C HIS A 136 28.93 22.43 -40.36
N VAL A 137 28.62 23.38 -39.47
CA VAL A 137 27.57 23.24 -38.46
C VAL A 137 26.35 24.08 -38.85
N THR A 138 25.16 23.49 -38.77
CA THR A 138 23.89 24.21 -38.94
C THR A 138 23.08 24.11 -37.65
N ILE A 139 22.58 25.24 -37.14
CA ILE A 139 21.71 25.27 -35.95
C ILE A 139 20.25 25.38 -36.39
N LYS A 140 19.38 24.50 -35.86
CA LYS A 140 17.93 24.54 -36.03
C LYS A 140 17.23 24.56 -34.66
N ILE A 141 16.10 25.25 -34.55
CA ILE A 141 15.30 25.27 -33.32
C ILE A 141 14.40 24.03 -33.25
N SER A 142 14.30 23.43 -32.05
CA SER A 142 13.31 22.39 -31.74
C SER A 142 11.89 22.96 -31.95
N GLY A 143 11.28 22.66 -33.11
CA GLY A 143 9.95 23.14 -33.49
C GLY A 143 9.85 23.81 -34.87
N GLU A 144 10.97 24.12 -35.53
CA GLU A 144 10.97 24.78 -36.86
C GLU A 144 10.91 23.82 -38.06
N GLU A 145 10.93 22.49 -37.84
CA GLU A 145 10.70 21.56 -38.94
C GLU A 145 9.20 21.47 -39.26
N GLN A 146 8.87 21.91 -40.48
CA GLN A 146 7.64 21.57 -41.19
C GLN A 146 7.25 20.13 -40.87
N LEU A 147 5.99 19.97 -40.46
CA LEU A 147 5.30 18.69 -40.38
C LEU A 147 5.58 17.86 -41.64
N ILE A 148 6.57 16.95 -41.56
CA ILE A 148 6.39 15.64 -42.16
C ILE A 148 5.08 15.14 -41.56
N ASP A 149 4.16 14.72 -42.40
CA ASP A 149 2.83 14.28 -42.00
C ASP A 149 2.93 13.01 -41.13
N ILE A 150 3.20 13.21 -39.84
CA ILE A 150 3.29 12.18 -38.79
C ILE A 150 1.91 11.53 -38.57
N THR A 151 0.83 11.99 -39.23
CA THR A 151 -0.42 11.22 -39.28
C THR A 151 -0.26 9.88 -40.03
N LYS A 152 0.86 9.64 -40.72
CA LYS A 152 1.12 8.37 -41.44
C LYS A 152 2.19 7.46 -40.83
N ILE A 153 2.98 7.92 -39.85
CA ILE A 153 3.92 7.03 -39.13
C ILE A 153 3.49 6.96 -37.68
N VAL A 154 2.65 5.96 -37.46
CA VAL A 154 2.01 5.65 -36.21
C VAL A 154 2.91 4.65 -35.48
N THR A 155 3.82 5.15 -34.63
CA THR A 155 4.60 4.25 -33.73
C THR A 155 3.65 3.60 -32.73
N PRO A 156 3.84 2.34 -32.30
CA PRO A 156 2.97 1.70 -31.32
C PRO A 156 2.77 2.51 -30.04
N GLU A 157 3.82 3.18 -29.55
CA GLU A 157 3.72 4.10 -28.42
C GLU A 157 2.92 5.38 -28.74
N ALA A 158 3.02 5.93 -29.95
CA ALA A 158 2.18 7.05 -30.38
C ALA A 158 0.71 6.62 -30.54
N VAL A 159 0.43 5.44 -31.13
CA VAL A 159 -0.92 4.83 -31.13
C VAL A 159 -1.42 4.76 -29.71
N ARG A 160 -0.62 4.19 -28.80
CA ARG A 160 -1.04 3.94 -27.43
C ARG A 160 -1.32 5.24 -26.70
N THR A 161 -0.44 6.24 -26.84
CA THR A 161 -0.60 7.56 -26.24
C THR A 161 -1.79 8.32 -26.82
N GLN A 162 -1.99 8.24 -28.13
CA GLN A 162 -3.10 8.90 -28.83
C GLN A 162 -4.43 8.20 -28.55
N ALA A 163 -4.44 6.87 -28.43
CA ALA A 163 -5.56 6.07 -27.97
C ALA A 163 -5.88 6.35 -26.49
N GLU A 164 -4.87 6.50 -25.62
CA GLU A 164 -5.06 6.89 -24.22
C GLU A 164 -5.65 8.31 -24.13
N ARG A 165 -5.14 9.26 -24.92
CA ARG A 165 -5.67 10.62 -25.02
C ARG A 165 -7.10 10.62 -25.56
N ALA A 166 -7.37 9.94 -26.67
CA ALA A 166 -8.70 9.82 -27.25
C ALA A 166 -9.67 9.16 -26.27
N LYS A 167 -9.25 8.09 -25.59
CA LYS A 167 -10.01 7.44 -24.51
C LYS A 167 -10.30 8.39 -23.36
N ASN A 168 -9.34 9.22 -22.95
CA ASN A 168 -9.53 10.20 -21.89
C ASN A 168 -10.47 11.35 -22.31
N ILE A 169 -10.35 11.82 -23.56
CA ILE A 169 -11.26 12.82 -24.14
C ILE A 169 -12.67 12.24 -24.23
N LEU A 170 -12.84 11.06 -24.80
CA LEU A 170 -14.13 10.36 -24.88
C LEU A 170 -14.74 10.10 -23.49
N LYS A 171 -13.93 9.69 -22.51
CA LYS A 171 -14.38 9.54 -21.11
C LYS A 171 -14.83 10.87 -20.51
N ARG A 172 -14.10 11.97 -20.77
CA ARG A 172 -14.43 13.32 -20.31
C ARG A 172 -15.71 13.83 -20.96
N ASP A 173 -15.84 13.67 -22.27
CA ASP A 173 -16.99 14.14 -23.03
C ASP A 173 -18.23 13.31 -22.70
N TYR A 174 -18.08 11.99 -22.56
CA TYR A 174 -19.11 11.13 -22.01
C TYR A 174 -19.52 11.57 -20.59
N TYR A 175 -18.54 11.85 -19.71
CA TYR A 175 -18.78 12.39 -18.36
C TYR A 175 -19.57 13.70 -18.38
N LEU A 176 -19.17 14.67 -19.19
CA LEU A 176 -19.83 15.97 -19.26
C LEU A 176 -21.23 15.87 -19.86
N ALA A 177 -21.39 15.12 -20.95
CA ALA A 177 -22.67 14.93 -21.64
C ALA A 177 -23.68 14.18 -20.77
N ASN A 178 -23.21 13.24 -19.96
CA ASN A 178 -24.05 12.42 -19.10
C ASN A 178 -23.86 12.75 -17.63
N LYS A 179 -23.32 13.91 -17.24
CA LYS A 179 -23.04 14.25 -15.82
C LYS A 179 -24.23 14.06 -14.88
N LYS A 180 -25.45 14.23 -15.39
CA LYS A 180 -26.71 14.07 -14.64
C LYS A 180 -27.21 12.62 -14.59
N THR A 181 -26.69 11.73 -15.45
CA THR A 181 -27.10 10.32 -15.63
C THR A 181 -25.97 9.32 -15.34
N ILE A 182 -24.71 9.76 -15.38
CA ILE A 182 -23.54 9.06 -14.88
C ILE A 182 -23.61 9.16 -13.38
N VAL A 183 -24.10 8.07 -12.79
CA VAL A 183 -23.73 7.69 -11.45
C VAL A 183 -22.21 7.56 -11.51
N MET A 184 -21.48 8.53 -10.92
CA MET A 184 -20.07 8.30 -10.55
C MET A 184 -20.03 6.92 -9.90
N LYS A 185 -19.03 6.10 -10.22
CA LYS A 185 -18.92 4.72 -9.73
C LYS A 185 -18.64 4.72 -8.21
N ASP A 186 -19.59 5.23 -7.42
CA ASP A 186 -19.61 5.32 -5.98
C ASP A 186 -19.99 3.95 -5.36
N ASN A 187 -20.25 2.97 -6.24
CA ASN A 187 -20.50 1.59 -5.90
C ASN A 187 -19.21 0.78 -5.96
N LEU A 188 -18.90 0.15 -4.84
CA LEU A 188 -17.73 -0.71 -4.65
C LEU A 188 -17.61 -1.80 -5.73
N SER A 189 -18.74 -2.28 -6.28
CA SER A 189 -18.79 -3.30 -7.34
C SER A 189 -18.00 -2.97 -8.61
N HIS A 190 -17.63 -1.71 -8.82
CA HIS A 190 -16.78 -1.33 -9.95
C HIS A 190 -15.28 -1.36 -9.66
N MET A 191 -14.90 -1.44 -8.38
CA MET A 191 -13.50 -1.46 -7.93
C MET A 191 -13.00 -2.86 -7.61
N VAL A 192 -13.91 -3.80 -7.36
CA VAL A 192 -13.59 -5.18 -6.96
C VAL A 192 -14.22 -6.18 -7.91
N ALA A 193 -13.48 -7.25 -8.22
CA ALA A 193 -13.97 -8.35 -9.05
C ALA A 193 -15.09 -9.15 -8.36
N SER A 194 -15.97 -9.76 -9.16
CA SER A 194 -17.11 -10.55 -8.66
C SER A 194 -16.76 -11.70 -7.70
N PRO A 195 -15.59 -12.39 -7.78
CA PRO A 195 -15.24 -13.43 -6.81
C PRO A 195 -15.10 -12.92 -5.36
N ILE A 196 -15.00 -11.61 -5.16
CA ILE A 196 -14.93 -11.00 -3.82
C ILE A 196 -16.31 -10.99 -3.15
N ASN A 197 -17.40 -11.18 -3.91
CA ASN A 197 -18.77 -11.18 -3.38
C ASN A 197 -19.05 -12.30 -2.36
N ARG A 198 -18.19 -13.31 -2.27
CA ARG A 198 -18.23 -14.34 -1.21
C ARG A 198 -17.97 -13.79 0.19
N PHE A 199 -17.32 -12.62 0.31
CA PHE A 199 -17.11 -11.95 1.58
C PHE A 199 -18.25 -10.98 1.88
N PHE A 200 -18.63 -10.15 0.93
CA PHE A 200 -19.68 -9.14 1.07
C PHE A 200 -20.29 -8.86 -0.30
N ASN A 201 -21.57 -8.54 -0.39
CA ASN A 201 -22.17 -8.17 -1.67
C ASN A 201 -21.77 -6.73 -2.04
N SER A 202 -20.83 -6.57 -2.99
CA SER A 202 -20.30 -5.25 -3.38
C SER A 202 -21.34 -4.25 -3.91
N LYS A 203 -22.54 -4.70 -4.27
CA LYS A 203 -23.67 -3.83 -4.66
C LYS A 203 -24.39 -3.20 -3.48
N GLU A 204 -24.20 -3.71 -2.27
CA GLU A 204 -24.81 -3.21 -1.03
C GLU A 204 -23.96 -2.13 -0.36
N TYR A 205 -22.99 -1.54 -1.07
CA TYR A 205 -22.00 -0.63 -0.52
C TYR A 205 -21.97 0.69 -1.27
N HIS A 206 -21.92 1.78 -0.51
CA HIS A 206 -21.80 3.14 -1.01
C HIS A 206 -20.67 3.87 -0.29
N VAL A 207 -20.11 4.90 -0.92
CA VAL A 207 -19.13 5.77 -0.28
C VAL A 207 -19.77 6.52 0.88
N TRP A 208 -19.19 6.41 2.06
CA TRP A 208 -19.62 7.12 3.25
C TRP A 208 -19.34 8.62 3.10
N LYS A 209 -20.39 9.44 3.13
CA LYS A 209 -20.28 10.90 3.23
C LYS A 209 -19.82 11.26 4.63
N ASN A 210 -18.51 11.51 4.77
CA ASN A 210 -17.77 11.52 6.03
C ASN A 210 -17.12 12.89 6.30
N ASP A 211 -17.84 13.98 6.02
CA ASP A 211 -17.39 15.34 6.29
C ASP A 211 -17.90 15.81 7.65
N PHE A 212 -16.98 16.04 8.59
CA PHE A 212 -17.24 16.48 9.96
C PHE A 212 -16.85 17.95 10.17
N GLY A 213 -16.59 18.70 9.08
CA GLY A 213 -16.21 20.10 9.14
C GLY A 213 -17.22 20.96 9.92
N ASP A 214 -18.50 20.62 9.90
CA ASP A 214 -19.55 21.37 10.62
C ASP A 214 -20.05 20.67 11.90
N ASP A 215 -19.52 19.49 12.22
CA ASP A 215 -19.93 18.73 13.41
C ASP A 215 -19.20 19.27 14.66
N LEU A 216 -19.89 20.14 15.40
CA LEU A 216 -19.41 20.75 16.63
C LEU A 216 -18.99 19.72 17.68
N LEU A 217 -19.67 18.57 17.75
CA LEU A 217 -19.37 17.52 18.71
C LEU A 217 -18.01 16.88 18.38
N MET A 218 -17.73 16.66 17.10
CA MET A 218 -16.48 16.04 16.63
C MET A 218 -15.26 16.96 16.76
N LYS A 219 -15.48 18.26 16.93
CA LYS A 219 -14.44 19.28 17.17
C LYS A 219 -14.12 19.49 18.66
N LYS A 220 -14.97 18.99 19.55
CA LYS A 220 -14.81 19.19 21.01
C LYS A 220 -13.62 18.38 21.55
N THR A 221 -12.77 19.03 22.35
CA THR A 221 -11.61 18.38 23.00
C THR A 221 -11.87 18.01 24.46
N ASP A 222 -12.85 18.65 25.08
CA ASP A 222 -13.33 18.47 26.45
C ASP A 222 -14.62 17.63 26.49
N LEU A 223 -14.66 16.56 25.70
CA LEU A 223 -15.79 15.61 25.72
C LEU A 223 -16.01 15.08 27.14
N ASP A 224 -17.28 14.93 27.54
CA ASP A 224 -17.65 14.14 28.70
C ASP A 224 -17.88 12.65 28.34
N ALA A 225 -18.10 11.80 29.35
CA ALA A 225 -18.26 10.37 29.15
C ALA A 225 -19.54 10.00 28.36
N VAL A 226 -20.59 10.80 28.45
CA VAL A 226 -21.86 10.60 27.75
C VAL A 226 -21.70 10.97 26.27
N GLU A 227 -21.09 12.12 26.00
CA GLU A 227 -20.75 12.58 24.66
C GLU A 227 -19.82 11.60 23.94
N ALA A 228 -18.76 11.17 24.61
CA ALA A 228 -17.85 10.13 24.13
C ALA A 228 -18.58 8.82 23.77
N SER A 229 -19.45 8.35 24.67
CA SER A 229 -20.26 7.15 24.43
C SER A 229 -21.21 7.34 23.25
N ARG A 230 -21.81 8.53 23.08
CA ARG A 230 -22.68 8.86 21.94
C ARG A 230 -21.92 8.74 20.62
N ILE A 231 -20.76 9.39 20.51
CA ILE A 231 -19.90 9.34 19.31
C ILE A 231 -19.55 7.88 18.97
N VAL A 232 -19.06 7.12 19.95
CA VAL A 232 -18.62 5.74 19.77
C VAL A 232 -19.78 4.84 19.31
N ASN A 233 -20.96 4.99 19.92
CA ASN A 233 -22.14 4.22 19.56
C ASN A 233 -22.79 4.65 18.24
N GLU A 234 -22.58 5.88 17.80
CA GLU A 234 -23.06 6.34 16.51
C GLU A 234 -22.19 5.83 15.35
N TYR A 235 -20.87 5.98 15.44
CA TYR A 235 -19.99 5.71 14.31
C TYR A 235 -19.38 4.31 14.30
N GLY A 236 -19.11 3.73 15.47
CA GLY A 236 -18.55 2.38 15.58
C GLY A 236 -19.38 1.33 14.82
N PRO A 237 -20.70 1.24 15.05
CA PRO A 237 -21.55 0.29 14.35
C PRO A 237 -21.71 0.55 12.85
N LYS A 238 -21.70 1.82 12.40
CA LYS A 238 -21.83 2.19 10.97
C LYS A 238 -20.69 1.62 10.12
N LEU A 239 -19.50 1.49 10.72
CA LEU A 239 -18.29 1.02 10.05
C LEU A 239 -18.07 -0.48 10.15
N VAL A 240 -18.84 -1.22 10.95
CA VAL A 240 -18.77 -2.69 10.95
C VAL A 240 -19.10 -3.21 9.55
N GLU A 241 -18.25 -4.09 9.03
CA GLU A 241 -18.30 -4.57 7.64
C GLU A 241 -18.01 -3.50 6.58
N SER A 242 -17.29 -2.42 6.90
CA SER A 242 -16.82 -1.44 5.91
C SER A 242 -15.75 -2.01 4.99
N VAL A 243 -15.62 -1.41 3.80
CA VAL A 243 -14.56 -1.71 2.83
C VAL A 243 -13.78 -0.45 2.50
N VAL A 244 -12.46 -0.59 2.43
CA VAL A 244 -11.57 0.44 1.85
C VAL A 244 -10.71 -0.19 0.78
N VAL A 245 -10.31 0.62 -0.21
CA VAL A 245 -9.35 0.21 -1.24
C VAL A 245 -8.11 1.08 -1.06
N LEU A 246 -6.96 0.41 -0.89
CA LEU A 246 -5.65 1.03 -0.74
C LEU A 246 -4.73 0.41 -1.80
N GLU A 247 -4.25 1.23 -2.74
CA GLU A 247 -3.59 0.76 -3.96
C GLU A 247 -4.51 -0.25 -4.70
N ASP A 248 -3.96 -1.38 -5.16
CA ASP A 248 -4.72 -2.45 -5.82
C ASP A 248 -5.27 -3.51 -4.85
N HIS A 249 -5.50 -3.14 -3.58
CA HIS A 249 -5.98 -4.07 -2.55
C HIS A 249 -7.20 -3.54 -1.80
N TRP A 250 -8.21 -4.40 -1.65
CA TRP A 250 -9.37 -4.12 -0.81
C TRP A 250 -9.13 -4.66 0.60
N PHE A 251 -9.73 -3.98 1.58
CA PHE A 251 -9.76 -4.38 2.99
C PHE A 251 -11.20 -4.32 3.47
N PHE A 252 -11.73 -5.47 3.88
CA PHE A 252 -13.07 -5.62 4.44
C PHE A 252 -12.98 -5.89 5.94
N ILE A 253 -13.54 -5.01 6.76
CA ILE A 253 -13.29 -5.01 8.20
C ILE A 253 -14.48 -5.58 8.95
N THR A 254 -14.23 -6.66 9.70
CA THR A 254 -15.29 -7.35 10.45
C THR A 254 -15.32 -6.97 11.92
N SER A 255 -14.26 -6.36 12.45
CA SER A 255 -14.29 -5.77 13.80
C SER A 255 -13.34 -4.59 13.97
N PHE A 256 -13.70 -3.70 14.91
CA PHE A 256 -12.91 -2.55 15.33
C PHE A 256 -12.80 -2.45 16.85
N SER A 257 -11.71 -1.85 17.32
CA SER A 257 -11.63 -1.23 18.66
C SER A 257 -11.61 0.29 18.52
N CYS A 258 -12.51 0.97 19.23
CA CYS A 258 -12.64 2.42 19.19
C CYS A 258 -11.84 3.11 20.30
N PHE A 259 -11.20 4.22 19.98
CA PHE A 259 -10.43 5.05 20.90
C PHE A 259 -10.79 6.52 20.71
N ILE A 260 -10.77 7.29 21.80
CA ILE A 260 -10.96 8.75 21.77
C ILE A 260 -9.65 9.39 22.21
N HIS A 261 -9.07 10.22 21.34
CA HIS A 261 -7.85 10.94 21.61
C HIS A 261 -8.12 12.31 22.27
N SER A 262 -7.05 13.00 22.66
CA SER A 262 -7.03 14.36 23.23
C SER A 262 -7.59 14.51 24.66
N ASN A 263 -8.37 13.55 25.18
CA ASN A 263 -8.84 13.58 26.57
C ASN A 263 -8.58 12.25 27.31
N HIS A 264 -7.47 12.19 28.07
CA HIS A 264 -7.07 10.99 28.82
C HIS A 264 -8.03 10.62 29.97
N GLN A 265 -8.85 11.56 30.44
CA GLN A 265 -9.87 11.26 31.45
C GLN A 265 -11.05 10.47 30.87
N ILE A 266 -11.29 10.62 29.57
CA ILE A 266 -12.35 9.92 28.83
C ILE A 266 -11.89 8.56 28.35
N ASP A 267 -10.68 8.49 27.82
CA ASP A 267 -10.12 7.25 27.33
C ASP A 267 -8.62 7.14 27.60
N ASP A 268 -8.31 6.59 28.77
CA ASP A 268 -6.93 6.35 29.17
C ASP A 268 -6.23 5.26 28.34
N CYS A 269 -6.98 4.49 27.55
CA CYS A 269 -6.47 3.44 26.67
C CYS A 269 -5.99 3.96 25.31
N ALA A 270 -6.37 5.18 24.92
CA ALA A 270 -5.87 5.80 23.71
C ALA A 270 -4.36 6.10 23.82
N ASP A 271 -3.66 6.05 22.68
CA ASP A 271 -2.26 6.46 22.61
C ASP A 271 -2.13 7.97 22.92
N LEU A 272 -1.11 8.35 23.68
CA LEU A 272 -0.83 9.73 24.11
C LEU A 272 -0.19 10.57 22.98
N SER A 273 0.01 10.00 21.80
CA SER A 273 0.48 10.76 20.65
C SER A 273 -0.49 11.90 20.34
N LYS A 274 0.06 13.09 20.05
CA LYS A 274 -0.73 14.25 19.59
C LYS A 274 -1.31 13.91 18.20
N VAL A 275 -2.49 13.33 18.18
CA VAL A 275 -3.25 13.08 16.96
C VAL A 275 -4.04 14.36 16.65
N GLY A 276 -3.72 15.00 15.52
CA GLY A 276 -4.46 16.17 15.06
C GLY A 276 -5.89 15.80 14.65
N HIS A 277 -6.82 16.74 14.86
CA HIS A 277 -8.21 16.62 14.41
C HIS A 277 -8.28 16.29 12.91
N GLN A 278 -9.16 15.36 12.54
CA GLN A 278 -9.39 14.97 11.14
C GLN A 278 -10.79 15.40 10.70
N GLU A 279 -10.90 16.41 9.84
CA GLU A 279 -12.20 16.90 9.35
C GLU A 279 -12.93 15.86 8.48
N LYS A 280 -12.18 14.98 7.82
CA LYS A 280 -12.72 13.91 6.98
C LYS A 280 -12.24 12.56 7.49
N ALA A 281 -13.06 11.52 7.35
CA ALA A 281 -12.59 10.19 7.70
C ALA A 281 -11.52 9.70 6.71
N VAL A 282 -10.41 9.23 7.28
CA VAL A 282 -9.27 8.69 6.54
C VAL A 282 -8.94 7.31 7.06
N ALA A 283 -8.81 6.34 6.16
CA ALA A 283 -8.29 5.02 6.43
C ALA A 283 -6.84 4.91 5.93
N PHE A 284 -5.95 4.37 6.75
CA PHE A 284 -4.53 4.24 6.41
C PHE A 284 -3.88 3.09 7.17
N ILE A 285 -2.73 2.64 6.68
CA ILE A 285 -1.92 1.60 7.33
C ILE A 285 -0.77 2.26 8.08
N ARG A 286 -0.69 1.99 9.38
CA ARG A 286 0.39 2.48 10.24
C ARG A 286 1.37 1.36 10.53
N ARG A 287 2.67 1.63 10.39
CA ARG A 287 3.72 0.77 10.92
C ARG A 287 3.98 1.08 12.38
N LYS A 288 4.07 0.05 13.21
CA LYS A 288 4.57 0.11 14.57
C LYS A 288 5.71 -0.89 14.74
N THR A 289 6.67 -0.56 15.58
CA THR A 289 7.83 -1.41 15.86
C THR A 289 7.80 -1.80 17.34
N LYS A 290 7.88 -3.09 17.64
CA LYS A 290 7.97 -3.60 19.01
C LYS A 290 9.02 -4.70 19.07
N LEU A 291 10.00 -4.56 19.97
CA LEU A 291 11.10 -5.51 20.13
C LEU A 291 11.83 -5.81 18.80
N GLY A 292 12.08 -4.76 18.00
CA GLY A 292 12.75 -4.87 16.70
C GLY A 292 11.93 -5.53 15.59
N LYS A 293 10.65 -5.87 15.84
CA LYS A 293 9.74 -6.43 14.83
C LYS A 293 8.70 -5.40 14.45
N ASP A 294 8.59 -5.17 13.15
CA ASP A 294 7.55 -4.32 12.57
C ASP A 294 6.23 -5.09 12.49
N TYR A 295 5.14 -4.39 12.78
CA TYR A 295 3.78 -4.83 12.56
C TYR A 295 2.95 -3.66 12.02
N PHE A 296 1.89 -3.99 11.29
CA PHE A 296 1.08 -3.01 10.58
C PHE A 296 -0.34 -3.03 11.11
N GLU A 297 -0.92 -1.86 11.30
CA GLU A 297 -2.27 -1.66 11.81
C GLU A 297 -3.09 -0.86 10.79
N LEU A 298 -4.26 -1.36 10.41
CA LEU A 298 -5.21 -0.61 9.60
C LEU A 298 -6.11 0.21 10.52
N THR A 299 -6.11 1.52 10.31
CA THR A 299 -6.74 2.48 11.21
C THR A 299 -7.62 3.44 10.44
N TYR A 300 -8.81 3.72 10.96
CA TYR A 300 -9.68 4.79 10.46
C TYR A 300 -9.67 5.92 11.48
N ARG A 301 -9.52 7.17 11.03
CA ARG A 301 -9.54 8.35 11.89
C ARG A 301 -10.48 9.42 11.35
N PHE A 302 -11.21 10.06 12.25
CA PHE A 302 -12.11 11.18 11.99
C PHE A 302 -12.39 11.91 13.31
N GLY A 303 -12.43 13.24 13.30
CA GLY A 303 -12.41 14.05 14.51
C GLY A 303 -11.22 13.69 15.40
N TYR A 304 -11.50 13.37 16.67
CA TYR A 304 -10.55 12.79 17.63
C TYR A 304 -10.73 11.28 17.84
N VAL A 305 -11.49 10.62 16.97
CA VAL A 305 -11.81 9.19 17.07
C VAL A 305 -10.83 8.38 16.24
N GLU A 306 -10.37 7.27 16.81
CA GLU A 306 -9.60 6.24 16.12
C GLU A 306 -10.35 4.91 16.19
N LEU A 307 -10.60 4.30 15.03
CA LEU A 307 -11.09 2.93 14.91
C LEU A 307 -9.96 2.06 14.38
N LEU A 308 -9.42 1.21 15.25
CA LEU A 308 -8.39 0.25 14.92
C LEU A 308 -9.05 -1.05 14.45
N ALA A 309 -8.78 -1.48 13.22
CA ALA A 309 -9.28 -2.76 12.71
C ALA A 309 -8.66 -3.92 13.50
N THR A 310 -9.50 -4.81 14.04
CA THR A 310 -9.06 -5.98 14.83
C THR A 310 -9.39 -7.32 14.18
N SER A 311 -10.17 -7.32 13.11
CA SER A 311 -10.33 -8.47 12.22
C SER A 311 -10.88 -8.06 10.87
N GLY A 312 -10.62 -8.89 9.89
CA GLY A 312 -11.16 -8.69 8.55
C GLY A 312 -10.49 -9.58 7.54
N PHE A 313 -10.70 -9.20 6.28
CA PHE A 313 -10.11 -9.83 5.12
C PHE A 313 -9.48 -8.72 4.27
N PHE A 314 -8.40 -9.04 3.60
CA PHE A 314 -7.88 -8.18 2.54
C PHE A 314 -7.50 -9.03 1.34
N GLY A 315 -7.45 -8.43 0.16
CA GLY A 315 -7.12 -9.14 -1.06
C GLY A 315 -6.86 -8.21 -2.22
N SER A 316 -6.44 -8.78 -3.34
CA SER A 316 -6.25 -8.03 -4.58
C SER A 316 -7.62 -7.68 -5.19
N VAL A 317 -7.71 -6.52 -5.84
CA VAL A 317 -8.96 -6.07 -6.50
C VAL A 317 -9.44 -7.00 -7.61
N ASP A 318 -8.54 -7.76 -8.23
CA ASP A 318 -8.85 -8.78 -9.24
C ASP A 318 -9.43 -10.09 -8.64
N GLY A 319 -9.43 -10.22 -7.32
CA GLY A 319 -9.95 -11.39 -6.60
C GLY A 319 -9.05 -12.63 -6.62
N THR A 320 -7.83 -12.54 -7.17
CA THR A 320 -6.87 -13.66 -7.27
C THR A 320 -6.29 -14.06 -5.91
N PHE A 321 -6.17 -13.12 -4.98
CA PHE A 321 -5.61 -13.33 -3.65
C PHE A 321 -6.52 -12.76 -2.57
N PHE A 322 -6.59 -13.46 -1.42
CA PHE A 322 -7.07 -12.88 -0.18
C PHE A 322 -6.36 -13.49 1.04
N SER A 323 -6.34 -12.76 2.14
CA SER A 323 -5.91 -13.25 3.45
C SER A 323 -6.80 -12.70 4.58
N PRO A 324 -7.31 -13.56 5.48
CA PRO A 324 -7.95 -13.12 6.70
C PRO A 324 -6.91 -12.70 7.75
N PHE A 325 -7.26 -11.74 8.59
CA PHE A 325 -6.45 -11.34 9.75
C PHE A 325 -7.32 -11.26 11.02
N LEU A 326 -6.70 -11.57 12.17
CA LEU A 326 -7.29 -11.50 13.51
C LEU A 326 -6.26 -10.92 14.50
N GLY A 327 -6.67 -9.88 15.22
CA GLY A 327 -5.81 -9.03 16.04
C GLY A 327 -5.56 -7.67 15.39
N SER A 328 -4.92 -6.74 16.11
CA SER A 328 -4.62 -5.41 15.58
C SER A 328 -3.58 -5.42 14.44
N SER A 329 -2.71 -6.43 14.41
CA SER A 329 -1.69 -6.57 13.38
C SER A 329 -2.25 -7.26 12.13
N VAL A 330 -2.20 -6.56 11.00
CA VAL A 330 -2.44 -7.12 9.67
C VAL A 330 -1.14 -7.78 9.20
N GLN A 331 -1.15 -9.11 9.12
CA GLN A 331 -0.02 -9.91 8.65
C GLN A 331 -0.14 -10.18 7.15
N GLU A 332 0.95 -10.62 6.52
CA GLU A 332 0.98 -10.99 5.09
C GLU A 332 0.60 -9.83 4.14
N LEU A 333 0.84 -8.58 4.54
CA LEU A 333 0.57 -7.43 3.68
C LEU A 333 1.40 -7.50 2.38
N PRO A 334 0.84 -7.07 1.25
CA PRO A 334 1.56 -6.98 -0.02
C PRO A 334 2.78 -6.06 0.08
N ALA A 335 3.85 -6.40 -0.64
CA ALA A 335 5.10 -5.62 -0.63
C ALA A 335 4.89 -4.16 -1.08
N ALA A 336 3.94 -3.89 -1.97
CA ALA A 336 3.58 -2.54 -2.38
C ALA A 336 3.12 -1.70 -1.18
N ILE A 337 2.18 -2.24 -0.38
CA ILE A 337 1.66 -1.60 0.83
C ILE A 337 2.76 -1.42 1.89
N ILE A 338 3.59 -2.44 2.09
CA ILE A 338 4.71 -2.36 3.05
C ILE A 338 5.71 -1.27 2.65
N LYS A 339 5.94 -1.04 1.36
CA LYS A 339 6.84 0.02 0.87
C LYS A 339 6.21 1.41 0.94
N SER A 340 4.90 1.53 0.71
CA SER A 340 4.18 2.81 0.68
C SER A 340 3.45 3.16 1.99
N PHE A 341 3.68 2.44 3.10
CA PHE A 341 2.93 2.62 4.35
C PHE A 341 2.90 4.06 4.90
N GLN A 342 3.90 4.89 4.57
CA GLN A 342 3.95 6.29 5.02
C GLN A 342 3.00 7.21 4.25
N THR A 343 2.64 6.84 3.01
CA THR A 343 1.81 7.66 2.11
C THR A 343 0.47 7.01 1.80
N ILE A 344 0.31 5.71 2.07
CA ILE A 344 -0.90 4.96 1.73
C ILE A 344 -2.06 5.34 2.66
N SER A 345 -3.02 6.06 2.08
CA SER A 345 -4.26 6.44 2.77
C SER A 345 -5.38 6.64 1.76
N THR A 346 -6.62 6.56 2.23
CA THR A 346 -7.81 6.86 1.44
C THR A 346 -8.85 7.56 2.30
N ASN A 347 -9.54 8.54 1.71
CA ASN A 347 -10.74 9.14 2.27
C ASN A 347 -12.03 8.46 1.77
N VAL A 348 -11.90 7.49 0.85
CA VAL A 348 -13.01 6.74 0.27
C VAL A 348 -13.23 5.48 1.11
N ILE A 349 -14.20 5.56 2.03
CA ILE A 349 -14.62 4.45 2.88
C ILE A 349 -16.00 4.00 2.43
N PHE A 350 -16.14 2.73 2.05
CA PHE A 350 -17.42 2.15 1.67
C PHE A 350 -18.10 1.54 2.90
N ILE A 351 -19.35 1.91 3.12
CA ILE A 351 -20.19 1.33 4.18
C ILE A 351 -21.39 0.64 3.56
N ALA A 352 -21.94 -0.34 4.29
CA ALA A 352 -23.16 -1.01 3.87
C ALA A 352 -24.33 -0.01 3.84
N ILE A 353 -25.20 -0.13 2.83
CA ILE A 353 -26.44 0.66 2.72
C ILE A 353 -27.30 0.45 3.97
N GLU A 354 -27.42 -0.79 4.42
CA GLU A 354 -28.06 -1.16 5.67
C GLU A 354 -27.03 -1.53 6.72
N GLN A 355 -27.20 -0.99 7.93
CA GLN A 355 -26.34 -1.30 9.06
C GLN A 355 -26.33 -2.80 9.36
N LYS A 356 -25.15 -3.42 9.26
CA LYS A 356 -24.99 -4.85 9.52
C LYS A 356 -25.12 -5.15 11.02
N LYS A 357 -25.68 -6.32 11.34
CA LYS A 357 -25.82 -6.77 12.74
C LYS A 357 -24.45 -6.89 13.39
N TYR A 358 -24.35 -6.40 14.62
CA TYR A 358 -23.08 -6.34 15.34
C TYR A 358 -23.24 -6.73 16.81
N ILE A 359 -22.11 -7.03 17.45
CA ILE A 359 -21.98 -7.33 18.88
C ILE A 359 -20.96 -6.36 19.46
N ARG A 360 -21.24 -5.86 20.68
CA ARG A 360 -20.29 -5.04 21.44
C ARG A 360 -19.54 -5.90 22.46
N LYS A 361 -18.22 -5.74 22.52
CA LYS A 361 -17.34 -6.36 23.51
C LYS A 361 -16.27 -5.38 23.96
N ASN A 362 -15.41 -5.80 24.90
CA ASN A 362 -14.21 -5.05 25.24
C ASN A 362 -13.27 -4.92 24.03
N ARG A 363 -12.50 -3.83 24.03
CA ARG A 363 -11.44 -3.59 23.07
C ARG A 363 -10.34 -4.65 23.18
N ILE A 364 -9.66 -4.92 22.08
CA ILE A 364 -8.49 -5.79 22.08
C ILE A 364 -7.25 -4.94 22.36
N ILE A 365 -6.89 -4.86 23.64
CA ILE A 365 -5.68 -4.16 24.11
C ILE A 365 -4.79 -5.11 24.92
N ASN A 366 -3.63 -4.63 25.40
CA ASN A 366 -2.75 -5.36 26.32
C ASN A 366 -2.57 -4.67 27.68
N GLN A 367 -3.33 -3.59 27.95
CA GLN A 367 -3.24 -2.77 29.16
C GLN A 367 -4.58 -2.75 29.92
N TYR A 368 -5.11 -3.92 30.26
CA TYR A 368 -6.42 -4.04 30.92
C TYR A 368 -6.49 -3.55 32.37
N TYR A 369 -5.36 -3.12 32.95
CA TYR A 369 -5.33 -2.45 34.24
C TYR A 369 -5.85 -1.00 34.17
N LYS A 370 -6.06 -0.48 32.96
CA LYS A 370 -6.53 0.88 32.69
C LYS A 370 -8.03 1.01 32.96
N PRO A 371 -8.50 2.01 33.73
CA PRO A 371 -9.91 2.26 34.01
C PRO A 371 -10.88 2.13 32.84
N ASN A 372 -10.54 2.64 31.64
CA ASN A 372 -11.46 2.61 30.49
C ASN A 372 -11.36 1.31 29.67
N ALA A 373 -10.53 0.33 30.09
CA ALA A 373 -10.40 -0.96 29.41
C ALA A 373 -11.69 -1.80 29.46
N LYS A 374 -12.52 -1.58 30.49
CA LYS A 374 -13.83 -2.24 30.66
C LYS A 374 -14.90 -1.77 29.68
N ASN A 375 -14.69 -0.64 28.99
CA ASN A 375 -15.66 -0.11 28.05
C ASN A 375 -15.89 -1.09 26.89
N ASN A 376 -17.16 -1.31 26.54
CA ASN A 376 -17.56 -2.17 25.42
C ASN A 376 -17.49 -1.41 24.09
N TRP A 377 -16.31 -0.88 23.79
CA TRP A 377 -15.99 -0.09 22.60
C TRP A 377 -15.29 -0.93 21.51
N GLY A 378 -15.38 -2.25 21.60
CA GLY A 378 -15.08 -3.17 20.51
C GLY A 378 -16.37 -3.54 19.77
N PHE A 379 -16.39 -3.39 18.45
CA PHE A 379 -17.54 -3.67 17.59
C PHE A 379 -17.21 -4.83 16.66
N TYR A 380 -18.06 -5.85 16.62
CA TYR A 380 -17.82 -7.09 15.89
C TYR A 380 -19.02 -7.41 15.02
N SER A 381 -18.80 -7.77 13.75
CA SER A 381 -19.86 -8.30 12.91
C SER A 381 -20.42 -9.59 13.52
N LYS A 382 -21.74 -9.61 13.69
CA LYS A 382 -22.44 -10.76 14.25
C LYS A 382 -22.27 -12.00 13.37
N ARG A 383 -22.39 -11.88 12.05
CA ARG A 383 -22.29 -13.05 11.15
C ARG A 383 -20.91 -13.68 11.16
N TYR A 384 -19.84 -12.90 11.31
CA TYR A 384 -18.48 -13.45 11.37
C TYR A 384 -18.17 -14.01 12.75
N GLU A 385 -18.63 -13.34 13.80
CA GLU A 385 -18.56 -13.85 15.17
C GLU A 385 -19.26 -15.20 15.31
N ASP A 386 -20.52 -15.31 14.85
CA ASP A 386 -21.32 -16.55 14.91
C ASP A 386 -20.65 -17.69 14.13
N ASN A 387 -19.87 -17.35 13.10
CA ASN A 387 -19.05 -18.28 12.34
C ASN A 387 -17.69 -18.62 13.01
N GLY A 388 -17.39 -18.06 14.18
CA GLY A 388 -16.11 -18.26 14.88
C GLY A 388 -14.93 -17.46 14.30
N PHE A 389 -15.20 -16.44 13.47
CA PHE A 389 -14.19 -15.52 12.95
C PHE A 389 -14.16 -14.22 13.75
N SER A 390 -13.48 -14.26 14.89
CA SER A 390 -13.31 -13.14 15.81
C SER A 390 -11.97 -13.24 16.55
N PRO A 391 -11.31 -12.13 16.89
CA PRO A 391 -10.06 -12.18 17.65
C PRO A 391 -10.33 -12.73 19.05
N ALA A 392 -9.43 -13.60 19.51
CA ALA A 392 -9.47 -14.15 20.85
C ALA A 392 -9.39 -13.00 21.88
N ASN A 393 -10.39 -12.95 22.77
CA ASN A 393 -10.49 -11.89 23.77
C ASN A 393 -9.80 -12.32 25.07
N PRO A 394 -8.75 -11.63 25.53
CA PRO A 394 -8.01 -11.96 26.75
C PRO A 394 -8.85 -11.89 28.03
N LEU A 395 -9.97 -11.18 28.06
CA LEU A 395 -10.85 -11.09 29.24
C LEU A 395 -11.87 -12.23 29.31
N SER A 396 -11.99 -13.03 28.25
CA SER A 396 -12.93 -14.16 28.17
C SER A 396 -12.26 -15.37 27.52
N PHE A 397 -10.96 -15.51 27.68
CA PHE A 397 -10.19 -16.59 27.07
C PHE A 397 -10.28 -17.84 27.94
N GLU A 398 -10.70 -18.94 27.32
CA GLU A 398 -10.74 -20.25 27.96
C GLU A 398 -9.80 -21.21 27.24
N SER A 399 -9.10 -22.03 28.00
CA SER A 399 -8.13 -22.99 27.47
C SER A 399 -8.11 -24.25 28.34
N GLN A 400 -7.76 -25.38 27.73
CA GLN A 400 -7.56 -26.64 28.46
C GLN A 400 -6.47 -26.51 29.54
N HIS A 401 -5.46 -25.67 29.30
CA HIS A 401 -4.44 -25.36 30.30
C HIS A 401 -4.99 -24.34 31.30
N ILE A 402 -5.20 -24.80 32.55
CA ILE A 402 -5.84 -24.05 33.63
C ILE A 402 -5.23 -22.66 33.88
N MET A 403 -3.90 -22.54 33.79
CA MET A 403 -3.23 -21.26 34.03
C MET A 403 -3.61 -20.17 33.03
N HIS A 404 -3.98 -20.52 31.79
CA HIS A 404 -4.44 -19.51 30.82
C HIS A 404 -5.83 -18.99 31.18
N SER A 405 -6.75 -19.88 31.57
CA SER A 405 -8.08 -19.48 32.06
C SER A 405 -7.98 -18.66 33.35
N ALA A 406 -7.07 -19.05 34.25
CA ALA A 406 -6.76 -18.30 35.47
C ALA A 406 -6.17 -16.91 35.18
N ALA A 407 -5.21 -16.80 34.26
CA ALA A 407 -4.64 -15.52 33.82
C ALA A 407 -5.71 -14.60 33.21
N SER A 408 -6.56 -15.14 32.34
CA SER A 408 -7.70 -14.41 31.76
C SER A 408 -8.64 -13.90 32.84
N PHE A 409 -8.98 -14.75 33.82
CA PHE A 409 -9.84 -14.39 34.94
C PHE A 409 -9.24 -13.31 35.84
N VAL A 410 -7.96 -13.39 36.19
CA VAL A 410 -7.26 -12.37 36.98
C VAL A 410 -7.34 -11.03 36.25
N ILE A 411 -6.95 -10.98 34.99
CA ILE A 411 -6.96 -9.74 34.20
C ILE A 411 -8.38 -9.18 34.07
N LYS A 412 -9.38 -10.03 33.81
CA LYS A 412 -10.80 -9.64 33.78
C LYS A 412 -11.24 -9.02 35.10
N SER A 413 -10.86 -9.63 36.22
CA SER A 413 -11.26 -9.15 37.54
C SER A 413 -10.73 -7.75 37.80
N PHE A 414 -9.47 -7.47 37.46
CA PHE A 414 -8.89 -6.13 37.56
C PHE A 414 -9.52 -5.13 36.59
N ALA A 415 -9.76 -5.52 35.34
CA ALA A 415 -10.38 -4.63 34.34
C ALA A 415 -11.78 -4.17 34.77
N TYR A 416 -12.60 -5.11 35.25
CA TYR A 416 -13.98 -4.84 35.64
C TYR A 416 -14.14 -4.39 37.09
N GLN A 417 -13.07 -4.49 37.90
CA GLN A 417 -13.12 -4.33 39.36
C GLN A 417 -14.23 -5.19 39.99
N LYS A 418 -14.41 -6.41 39.48
CA LYS A 418 -15.47 -7.34 39.87
C LYS A 418 -14.97 -8.78 39.85
N ILE A 419 -15.30 -9.54 40.89
CA ILE A 419 -15.00 -10.97 41.00
C ILE A 419 -16.26 -11.78 40.67
N GLN A 420 -16.14 -12.78 39.79
CA GLN A 420 -17.20 -13.78 39.58
C GLN A 420 -16.91 -14.97 40.49
N GLN A 421 -17.60 -15.05 41.64
CA GLN A 421 -17.26 -15.96 42.74
C GLN A 421 -17.23 -17.44 42.32
N GLU A 422 -18.29 -17.94 41.67
CA GLU A 422 -18.35 -19.34 41.21
C GLU A 422 -17.16 -19.72 40.30
N LYS A 423 -16.84 -18.83 39.34
CA LYS A 423 -15.71 -19.04 38.44
C LYS A 423 -14.37 -18.97 39.16
N MET A 424 -14.23 -18.05 40.12
CA MET A 424 -13.04 -17.93 40.95
C MET A 424 -12.79 -19.20 41.75
N GLU A 425 -13.81 -19.72 42.45
CA GLU A 425 -13.69 -20.92 43.29
C GLU A 425 -13.29 -22.14 42.45
N GLY A 426 -13.94 -22.33 41.29
CA GLY A 426 -13.59 -23.41 40.37
C GLY A 426 -12.15 -23.32 39.82
N LEU A 427 -11.64 -22.11 39.57
CA LEU A 427 -10.25 -21.91 39.14
C LEU A 427 -9.27 -22.05 40.30
N LEU A 428 -9.60 -21.53 41.48
CA LEU A 428 -8.76 -21.54 42.66
C LEU A 428 -8.47 -22.97 43.11
N LEU A 429 -9.48 -23.84 43.19
CA LEU A 429 -9.30 -25.25 43.54
C LEU A 429 -8.33 -25.95 42.59
N LYS A 430 -8.50 -25.75 41.28
CA LYS A 430 -7.65 -26.37 40.25
C LYS A 430 -6.22 -25.83 40.25
N VAL A 431 -6.03 -24.55 40.56
CA VAL A 431 -4.70 -23.91 40.63
C VAL A 431 -3.97 -24.26 41.94
N LEU A 432 -4.67 -24.32 43.07
CA LEU A 432 -4.09 -24.70 44.36
C LEU A 432 -3.65 -26.17 44.39
N ALA A 433 -4.29 -27.05 43.61
CA ALA A 433 -3.88 -28.44 43.44
C ALA A 433 -2.54 -28.60 42.69
N GLN A 434 -1.99 -27.54 42.08
CA GLN A 434 -0.69 -27.59 41.43
C GLN A 434 0.45 -27.34 42.42
N ASP A 435 1.48 -28.18 42.35
CA ASP A 435 2.69 -28.08 43.16
C ASP A 435 3.48 -26.81 42.82
N ASP A 436 3.80 -26.00 43.84
CA ASP A 436 4.52 -24.73 43.69
C ASP A 436 5.93 -24.89 43.12
N LEU A 437 6.56 -26.06 43.30
CA LEU A 437 7.86 -26.35 42.71
C LEU A 437 7.78 -26.51 41.18
N SER A 438 6.62 -26.93 40.66
CA SER A 438 6.38 -27.09 39.22
C SER A 438 5.98 -25.78 38.51
N LEU A 439 5.63 -24.74 39.26
CA LEU A 439 5.16 -23.47 38.72
C LEU A 439 6.32 -22.55 38.33
N ASN A 440 6.30 -22.06 37.08
CA ASN A 440 7.14 -20.94 36.67
C ASN A 440 6.75 -19.64 37.39
N SER A 441 7.60 -18.60 37.29
CA SER A 441 7.40 -17.31 37.97
C SER A 441 6.03 -16.68 37.69
N VAL A 442 5.57 -16.72 36.45
CA VAL A 442 4.29 -16.14 36.02
C VAL A 442 3.09 -16.93 36.56
N SER A 443 3.20 -18.26 36.64
CA SER A 443 2.15 -19.11 37.21
C SER A 443 2.03 -18.91 38.72
N LYS A 444 3.16 -18.72 39.42
CA LYS A 444 3.18 -18.29 40.84
C LYS A 444 2.50 -16.94 41.01
N LEU A 445 2.74 -16.01 40.10
CA LEU A 445 2.10 -14.70 40.11
C LEU A 445 0.58 -14.78 39.90
N ILE A 446 0.12 -15.62 38.96
CA ILE A 446 -1.32 -15.89 38.75
C ILE A 446 -1.95 -16.49 40.01
N LYS A 447 -1.30 -17.48 40.63
CA LYS A 447 -1.74 -18.10 41.88
C LYS A 447 -1.84 -17.08 43.03
N LYS A 448 -0.82 -16.24 43.21
CA LYS A 448 -0.81 -15.11 44.17
C LYS A 448 -2.04 -14.22 43.98
N TYR A 449 -2.33 -13.81 42.74
CA TYR A 449 -3.47 -12.93 42.48
C TYR A 449 -4.83 -13.62 42.64
N LEU A 450 -4.96 -14.90 42.32
CA LEU A 450 -6.19 -15.65 42.61
C LEU A 450 -6.47 -15.72 44.11
N VAL A 451 -5.46 -16.02 44.93
CA VAL A 451 -5.59 -16.02 46.40
C VAL A 451 -5.96 -14.64 46.92
N PHE A 452 -5.30 -13.59 46.40
CA PHE A 452 -5.61 -12.20 46.74
C PHE A 452 -7.08 -11.85 46.42
N LEU A 453 -7.57 -12.18 45.22
CA LEU A 453 -8.95 -11.95 44.82
C LEU A 453 -9.93 -12.70 45.72
N ASN A 454 -9.61 -13.94 46.12
CA ASN A 454 -10.44 -14.72 47.02
C ASN A 454 -10.52 -14.10 48.43
N GLN A 455 -9.43 -13.58 48.96
CA GLN A 455 -9.42 -12.86 50.25
C GLN A 455 -10.31 -11.60 50.21
N HIS A 456 -10.47 -10.99 49.03
CA HIS A 456 -11.27 -9.79 48.82
C HIS A 456 -12.65 -10.06 48.20
N ARG A 457 -13.13 -11.32 48.22
CA ARG A 457 -14.38 -11.73 47.55
C ARG A 457 -15.65 -11.01 48.04
N ASN A 458 -15.61 -10.46 49.26
CA ASN A 458 -16.71 -9.72 49.89
C ASN A 458 -16.47 -8.20 49.94
N SER A 459 -15.33 -7.74 49.41
CA SER A 459 -14.92 -6.34 49.46
C SER A 459 -15.04 -5.74 48.06
N SER A 460 -15.58 -4.54 47.93
CA SER A 460 -15.35 -3.74 46.73
C SER A 460 -13.86 -3.38 46.68
N PHE A 461 -13.05 -4.10 45.90
CA PHE A 461 -11.64 -3.70 45.72
C PHE A 461 -11.59 -2.54 44.73
N SER A 462 -11.71 -1.32 45.27
CA SER A 462 -11.41 -0.10 44.54
C SER A 462 -9.91 -0.01 44.36
N LEU A 463 -9.42 -0.26 43.16
CA LEU A 463 -8.01 -0.15 42.88
C LEU A 463 -7.82 0.47 41.50
N SER A 464 -7.32 1.72 41.50
CA SER A 464 -6.18 1.97 40.63
C SER A 464 -5.04 1.09 41.17
N PRO A 465 -4.66 0.00 40.49
CA PRO A 465 -3.63 -0.89 41.01
C PRO A 465 -2.33 -0.12 41.27
N PRO A 466 -1.60 -0.41 42.35
CA PRO A 466 -0.25 0.10 42.56
C PRO A 466 0.61 -0.12 41.32
N LYS A 467 1.69 0.68 41.18
CA LYS A 467 2.59 0.62 40.02
C LYS A 467 3.15 -0.80 39.81
N GLU A 468 3.41 -1.49 40.91
CA GLU A 468 3.88 -2.87 40.98
C GLU A 468 2.84 -3.83 40.38
N THR A 469 1.58 -3.72 40.81
CA THR A 469 0.47 -4.52 40.26
C THR A 469 0.27 -4.28 38.77
N LYS A 470 0.42 -3.04 38.28
CA LYS A 470 0.34 -2.74 36.84
C LYS A 470 1.40 -3.51 36.05
N LYS A 471 2.66 -3.53 36.53
CA LYS A 471 3.75 -4.29 35.90
C LYS A 471 3.47 -5.79 35.92
N GLU A 472 3.06 -6.31 37.06
CA GLU A 472 2.73 -7.73 37.23
C GLU A 472 1.56 -8.18 36.32
N LEU A 473 0.51 -7.37 36.15
CA LEU A 473 -0.59 -7.67 35.22
C LEU A 473 -0.15 -7.66 33.75
N ILE A 474 0.75 -6.75 33.37
CA ILE A 474 1.35 -6.72 32.03
C ILE A 474 2.19 -7.99 31.81
N GLU A 475 2.92 -8.44 32.83
CA GLU A 475 3.73 -9.66 32.80
C GLU A 475 2.85 -10.89 32.61
N ILE A 476 1.76 -11.03 33.38
CA ILE A 476 0.77 -12.11 33.21
C ILE A 476 0.25 -12.13 31.78
N TYR A 477 -0.16 -10.97 31.24
CA TYR A 477 -0.66 -10.90 29.87
C TYR A 477 0.39 -11.36 28.84
N ASN A 478 1.59 -10.79 28.89
CA ASN A 478 2.62 -11.04 27.88
C ASN A 478 3.13 -12.49 27.93
N ASN A 479 3.29 -13.04 29.13
CA ASN A 479 3.97 -14.32 29.31
C ASN A 479 3.00 -15.52 29.43
N SER A 480 1.72 -15.29 29.76
CA SER A 480 0.72 -16.37 29.86
C SER A 480 -0.30 -16.35 28.72
N LEU A 481 -0.78 -15.17 28.29
CA LEU A 481 -1.89 -15.07 27.33
C LEU A 481 -1.44 -14.78 25.89
N ALA A 482 -0.51 -13.86 25.68
CA ALA A 482 -0.25 -13.30 24.34
C ALA A 482 0.08 -14.36 23.27
N SER A 483 0.92 -15.34 23.60
CA SER A 483 1.28 -16.43 22.67
C SER A 483 0.10 -17.36 22.36
N VAL A 484 -0.72 -17.66 23.37
CA VAL A 484 -1.85 -18.60 23.24
C VAL A 484 -3.01 -17.95 22.49
N LEU A 485 -3.28 -16.67 22.74
CA LEU A 485 -4.25 -15.87 21.97
C LEU A 485 -3.83 -15.79 20.50
N LYS A 486 -2.54 -15.55 20.23
CA LYS A 486 -2.00 -15.56 18.87
C LYS A 486 -2.19 -16.93 18.21
N SER A 487 -1.95 -18.02 18.93
CA SER A 487 -2.14 -19.39 18.44
C SER A 487 -3.60 -19.69 18.14
N SER A 488 -4.52 -19.25 19.01
CA SER A 488 -5.97 -19.32 18.78
C SER A 488 -6.39 -18.54 17.54
N ASN A 489 -5.89 -17.32 17.36
CA ASN A 489 -6.16 -16.51 16.17
C ASN A 489 -5.63 -17.19 14.89
N ILE A 490 -4.43 -17.78 14.91
CA ILE A 490 -3.88 -18.53 13.76
C ILE A 490 -4.78 -19.70 13.40
N LYS A 491 -5.32 -20.44 14.39
CA LYS A 491 -6.28 -21.52 14.14
C LYS A 491 -7.54 -21.00 13.46
N ASN A 492 -8.11 -19.90 13.94
CA ASN A 492 -9.31 -19.30 13.37
C ASN A 492 -9.07 -18.71 11.97
N ILE A 493 -7.89 -18.12 11.71
CA ILE A 493 -7.45 -17.67 10.38
C ILE A 493 -7.39 -18.85 9.40
N LYS A 494 -6.81 -19.99 9.80
CA LYS A 494 -6.76 -21.20 8.97
C LYS A 494 -8.16 -21.72 8.63
N LEU A 495 -9.08 -21.72 9.60
CA LEU A 495 -10.48 -22.10 9.38
C LEU A 495 -11.18 -21.13 8.43
N ALA A 496 -10.96 -19.82 8.56
CA ALA A 496 -11.50 -18.81 7.67
C ALA A 496 -10.94 -18.95 6.23
N LYS A 497 -9.63 -19.19 6.06
CA LYS A 497 -9.02 -19.45 4.74
C LYS A 497 -9.72 -20.62 4.03
N LYS A 498 -10.06 -21.70 4.76
CA LYS A 498 -10.82 -22.83 4.22
C LYS A 498 -12.27 -22.47 3.90
N ARG A 499 -12.98 -21.83 4.83
CA ARG A 499 -14.41 -21.52 4.69
C ARG A 499 -14.69 -20.57 3.53
N TYR A 500 -13.83 -19.57 3.34
CA TYR A 500 -13.99 -18.54 2.30
C TYR A 500 -13.11 -18.79 1.07
N ALA A 501 -12.53 -20.00 0.93
CA ALA A 501 -11.85 -20.39 -0.28
C ALA A 501 -12.82 -20.33 -1.48
N ALA A 502 -12.29 -20.07 -2.68
CA ALA A 502 -13.13 -20.10 -3.88
C ALA A 502 -13.48 -21.57 -4.14
N THR A 503 -14.77 -21.90 -4.12
CA THR A 503 -15.23 -23.17 -4.67
C THR A 503 -15.04 -23.10 -6.17
N LYS A 504 -14.28 -24.05 -6.74
CA LYS A 504 -14.32 -24.29 -8.18
C LYS A 504 -15.77 -24.65 -8.50
N ILE A 505 -16.46 -23.78 -9.20
CA ILE A 505 -17.72 -24.14 -9.84
C ILE A 505 -17.28 -24.99 -11.03
N ASP A 506 -17.53 -26.29 -10.95
CA ASP A 506 -17.32 -27.16 -12.09
C ASP A 506 -18.44 -26.86 -13.09
N LEU A 507 -18.13 -26.06 -14.12
CA LEU A 507 -19.08 -25.68 -15.15
C LEU A 507 -19.39 -26.86 -16.10
N PHE A 508 -18.69 -27.99 -15.93
CA PHE A 508 -18.81 -29.20 -16.74
C PHE A 508 -18.89 -30.44 -15.85
N GLY A 509 -19.79 -30.46 -14.87
CA GLY A 509 -20.14 -31.71 -14.20
C GLY A 509 -20.61 -32.72 -15.23
N GLU A 510 -19.87 -33.81 -15.40
CA GLU A 510 -20.34 -35.01 -16.10
C GLU A 510 -21.56 -35.54 -15.35
N GLU A 511 -22.72 -35.55 -16.03
CA GLU A 511 -23.91 -36.30 -15.61
C GLU A 511 -23.70 -37.81 -15.70
#